data_AF-A0A3A8YXG3-F1
#
_entry.id   AF-A0A3A8YXG3-F1
#
_cell.length_a   1.000
_cell.length_b   1.000
_cell.length_c   1.000
_cell.angle_alpha   90.00
_cell.angle_beta   90.00
_cell.angle_gamma   90.00
#
_symmetry.space_group_name_H-M   'P 1'
#
loop_
_entity.id
_entity.type
_entity.pdbx_description
1 polymer ?
#
loop_
_entity_poly.entity_id
_entity_poly.type
_entity_poly.pdbx_seq_one_letter_code
_entity_poly.pdbx_strand_id
1 'polypeptide(L)'
;MRVMTESVQALFEKANEGKPDTTPMICGYYGRACREMGCKPLSANCLTCPLAKFLDEAKRIIPQEGVVYENRNGWRYLCVASPTEKDTDDAATMQRISDGWTVKAHNVYLYPDGSIEWDFHTDGRWAV
;
A
#
# COMPACT_ATOMS: atom_id res chain seq x y z
N MET A 1 1.37 -3.54 7.01
CA MET A 1 2.39 -3.95 6.01
C MET A 1 3.59 -3.01 6.14
N ARG A 2 4.84 -3.48 6.00
CA ARG A 2 6.02 -2.60 6.06
C ARG A 2 6.47 -2.16 4.66
N VAL A 3 6.81 -0.89 4.50
CA VAL A 3 6.96 -0.25 3.19
C VAL A 3 8.19 0.65 3.17
N MET A 4 8.95 0.62 2.07
CA MET A 4 10.04 1.56 1.80
C MET A 4 9.49 2.76 1.02
N THR A 5 9.10 3.81 1.73
CA THR A 5 8.67 5.09 1.13
C THR A 5 9.86 5.87 0.58
N GLU A 6 9.62 6.90 -0.23
CA GLU A 6 10.70 7.76 -0.74
C GLU A 6 11.47 8.46 0.40
N SER A 7 10.74 8.93 1.41
CA SER A 7 11.29 9.57 2.60
C SER A 7 12.16 8.61 3.40
N VAL A 8 11.69 7.38 3.63
CA VAL A 8 12.48 6.34 4.31
C VAL A 8 13.72 5.97 3.52
N GLN A 9 13.61 5.82 2.19
CA GLN A 9 14.74 5.54 1.31
C GLN A 9 15.82 6.63 1.44
N ALA A 10 15.41 7.91 1.42
CA ALA A 10 16.33 9.03 1.58
C ALA A 10 17.00 9.05 2.97
N LEU A 11 16.26 8.73 4.02
CA LEU A 11 16.82 8.59 5.37
C LEU A 11 17.84 7.45 5.46
N PHE A 12 17.54 6.31 4.82
CA PHE A 12 18.44 5.17 4.78
C PHE A 12 19.73 5.46 4.01
N GLU A 13 19.62 6.08 2.84
CA GLU A 13 20.76 6.48 2.02
C GLU A 13 21.66 7.47 2.78
N LYS A 14 21.07 8.49 3.40
CA LYS A 14 21.81 9.45 4.23
C LYS A 14 22.49 8.81 5.43
N ALA A 15 21.83 7.87 6.12
CA ALA A 15 22.40 7.18 7.28
C ALA A 15 23.58 6.25 6.92
N ASN A 16 23.69 5.87 5.64
CA ASN A 16 24.70 4.96 5.11
C ASN A 16 25.62 5.63 4.07
N GLU A 17 25.61 6.96 4.00
CA GLU A 17 26.51 7.73 3.15
C GLU A 17 27.97 7.43 3.53
N GLY A 18 28.80 7.13 2.53
CA GLY A 18 30.22 6.78 2.72
C GLY A 18 30.50 5.39 3.28
N LYS A 19 29.48 4.57 3.56
CA LYS A 19 29.64 3.16 3.97
C LYS A 19 29.46 2.22 2.78
N PRO A 20 30.12 1.05 2.76
CA PRO A 20 29.83 0.03 1.75
C PRO A 20 28.39 -0.47 1.90
N ASP A 21 27.69 -0.61 0.78
CA ASP A 21 26.32 -1.14 0.77
C ASP A 21 26.34 -2.63 1.13
N THR A 22 25.73 -2.98 2.26
CA THR A 22 25.58 -4.36 2.72
C THR A 22 24.15 -4.88 2.53
N THR A 23 23.34 -4.20 1.72
CA THR A 23 21.96 -4.59 1.47
C THR A 23 21.93 -5.93 0.73
N PRO A 24 21.07 -6.89 1.14
CA PRO A 24 20.92 -8.15 0.42
C PRO A 24 20.63 -7.90 -1.06
N MET A 25 21.27 -8.67 -1.95
CA MET A 25 21.11 -8.55 -3.42
C MET A 25 19.64 -8.53 -3.87
N ILE A 26 18.78 -9.31 -3.22
CA ILE A 26 17.34 -9.37 -3.50
C ILE A 26 16.61 -8.03 -3.28
N CYS A 27 17.13 -7.19 -2.39
CA CYS A 27 16.58 -5.87 -2.09
C CYS A 27 17.14 -4.77 -3.01
N GLY A 28 18.08 -5.11 -3.89
CA GLY A 28 18.78 -4.15 -4.75
C GLY A 28 19.66 -3.18 -3.95
N TYR A 29 20.31 -2.26 -4.67
CA TYR A 29 21.18 -1.26 -4.07
C TYR A 29 20.37 -0.35 -3.13
N TYR A 30 20.83 -0.25 -1.88
CA TYR A 30 20.20 0.50 -0.79
C TYR A 30 18.71 0.18 -0.54
N GLY A 31 18.25 -1.02 -0.90
CA GLY A 31 16.87 -1.44 -0.63
C GLY A 31 15.86 -0.92 -1.66
N ARG A 32 16.32 -0.37 -2.78
CA ARG A 32 15.45 0.21 -3.81
C ARG A 32 14.49 -0.79 -4.46
N ALA A 33 14.81 -2.08 -4.49
CA ALA A 33 13.84 -3.09 -4.94
C ALA A 33 12.63 -3.19 -3.99
N CYS A 34 12.77 -2.82 -2.71
CA CYS A 34 11.65 -2.73 -1.78
C CYS A 34 10.65 -1.60 -2.13
N ARG A 35 11.07 -0.59 -2.91
CA ARG A 35 10.21 0.47 -3.43
C ARG A 35 9.25 -0.04 -4.50
N GLU A 36 9.69 -1.05 -5.26
CA GLU A 36 8.93 -1.70 -6.34
C GLU A 36 8.08 -2.88 -5.85
N MET A 37 8.34 -3.39 -4.64
CA MET A 37 7.57 -4.48 -4.03
C MET A 37 6.25 -4.01 -3.40
N GLY A 38 5.41 -3.27 -4.14
CA GLY A 38 4.01 -3.04 -3.77
C GLY A 38 3.20 -4.33 -3.59
N CYS A 39 3.76 -5.48 -3.98
CA CYS A 39 3.24 -6.80 -3.65
C CYS A 39 3.74 -7.27 -2.28
N LYS A 40 2.87 -7.98 -1.53
CA LYS A 40 3.21 -8.65 -0.26
C LYS A 40 4.65 -9.22 -0.33
N PRO A 41 5.63 -8.62 0.37
CA PRO A 41 6.93 -9.25 0.46
C PRO A 41 6.70 -10.65 1.02
N LEU A 42 7.37 -11.67 0.46
CA LEU A 42 7.44 -12.98 1.10
C LEU A 42 7.78 -12.74 2.56
N SER A 43 6.78 -12.93 3.43
CA SER A 43 6.75 -12.38 4.80
C SER A 43 7.96 -12.81 5.62
N ALA A 44 8.59 -13.92 5.23
CA ALA A 44 9.82 -14.44 5.82
C ALA A 44 11.06 -13.53 5.63
N ASN A 45 11.18 -12.76 4.55
CA ASN A 45 12.42 -12.01 4.26
C ASN A 45 12.43 -10.59 4.85
N CYS A 46 11.28 -9.90 4.91
CA CYS A 46 11.22 -8.53 5.42
C CYS A 46 11.08 -8.44 6.95
N LEU A 47 10.55 -9.46 7.63
CA LEU A 47 10.41 -9.43 9.09
C LEU A 47 11.75 -9.50 9.82
N THR A 48 12.76 -10.15 9.23
CA THR A 48 14.10 -10.33 9.78
C THR A 48 15.16 -9.43 9.11
N CYS A 49 14.75 -8.62 8.14
CA CYS A 49 15.65 -7.77 7.38
C CYS A 49 16.21 -6.62 8.24
N PRO A 50 17.52 -6.32 8.16
CA PRO A 50 18.08 -5.12 8.78
C PRO A 50 17.45 -3.80 8.30
N LEU A 51 16.84 -3.79 7.11
CA LEU A 51 16.07 -2.64 6.60
C LEU A 51 14.74 -2.45 7.32
N ALA A 52 14.19 -3.50 7.93
CA ALA A 52 12.85 -3.48 8.53
C ALA A 52 12.71 -2.45 9.64
N LYS A 53 13.82 -2.01 10.25
CA LYS A 53 13.88 -0.94 11.26
C LYS A 53 13.66 0.47 10.70
N PHE A 54 13.80 0.63 9.38
CA PHE A 54 13.61 1.91 8.70
C PHE A 54 12.25 1.98 8.02
N LEU A 55 11.64 0.85 7.66
CA LEU A 55 10.40 0.79 6.90
C LEU A 55 9.23 1.41 7.68
N ASP A 56 8.43 2.20 6.97
CA ASP A 56 7.17 2.70 7.49
C ASP A 56 6.12 1.60 7.55
N GLU A 57 5.10 1.78 8.38
CA GLU A 57 3.97 0.84 8.51
C GLU A 57 2.72 1.39 7.82
N ALA A 58 2.30 0.73 6.74
CA ALA A 58 0.97 0.93 6.18
C ALA A 58 -0.09 0.36 7.13
N LYS A 59 -1.08 1.20 7.46
CA LYS A 59 -2.12 0.92 8.44
C LYS A 59 -3.38 0.45 7.72
N ARG A 60 -3.97 -0.67 8.16
CA ARG A 60 -5.30 -1.08 7.70
C ARG A 60 -6.33 -0.05 8.18
N ILE A 61 -7.17 0.41 7.27
CA ILE A 61 -8.23 1.39 7.54
C ILE A 61 -9.59 0.84 7.13
N ILE A 62 -10.64 1.40 7.72
CA ILE A 62 -12.00 1.30 7.22
C ILE A 62 -12.24 2.58 6.39
N PRO A 63 -12.35 2.49 5.05
CA PRO A 63 -12.66 3.65 4.22
C PRO A 63 -13.98 4.29 4.63
N GLN A 64 -14.05 5.62 4.63
CA GLN A 64 -15.23 6.38 5.03
C GLN A 64 -16.08 6.75 3.82
N GLU A 65 -17.39 6.53 3.89
CA GLU A 65 -18.34 6.92 2.86
C GLU A 65 -18.22 8.40 2.48
N GLY A 66 -18.27 8.70 1.20
CA GLY A 66 -18.15 10.05 0.66
C GLY A 66 -16.71 10.56 0.53
N VAL A 67 -15.71 9.84 1.07
CA VAL A 67 -14.30 10.25 0.97
C VAL A 67 -13.66 9.72 -0.32
N VAL A 68 -12.88 10.58 -0.96
CA VAL A 68 -12.07 10.23 -2.13
C VAL A 68 -10.66 9.85 -1.69
N TYR A 69 -10.21 8.70 -2.14
CA TYR A 69 -8.87 8.18 -1.91
C TYR A 69 -8.10 8.07 -3.22
N GLU A 70 -6.80 8.36 -3.17
CA GLU A 70 -5.87 8.09 -4.26
C GLU A 70 -5.26 6.71 -4.07
N ASN A 71 -5.47 5.82 -5.03
CA ASN A 71 -4.83 4.50 -5.02
C ASN A 71 -3.43 4.62 -5.64
N ARG A 72 -2.47 3.84 -5.13
CA ARG A 72 -1.11 3.74 -5.66
C ARG A 72 -1.01 3.41 -7.16
N ASN A 73 -2.07 2.85 -7.75
CA ASN A 73 -2.18 2.64 -9.20
C ASN A 73 -2.43 3.95 -10.01
N GLY A 74 -2.49 5.11 -9.33
CA GLY A 74 -2.68 6.44 -9.93
C GLY A 74 -4.14 6.84 -10.11
N TRP A 75 -5.10 5.97 -9.79
CA TRP A 75 -6.52 6.27 -9.93
C TRP A 75 -7.14 6.76 -8.61
N ARG A 76 -8.14 7.62 -8.74
CA ARG A 76 -8.90 8.15 -7.60
C ARG A 76 -10.23 7.43 -7.47
N TYR A 77 -10.56 7.00 -6.27
CA TYR A 77 -11.77 6.25 -5.94
C TYR A 77 -12.57 6.95 -4.85
N LEU A 78 -13.86 7.13 -5.08
CA LEU A 78 -14.84 7.52 -4.07
C LEU A 78 -15.25 6.27 -3.29
N CYS A 79 -15.19 6.32 -1.96
CA CYS A 79 -15.84 5.32 -1.12
C CYS A 79 -17.35 5.56 -1.15
N VAL A 80 -18.08 4.67 -1.81
CA VAL A 80 -19.54 4.73 -1.95
C VAL A 80 -20.23 4.08 -0.75
N ALA A 81 -19.65 3.01 -0.22
CA ALA A 81 -20.16 2.33 0.97
C ALA A 81 -19.00 1.80 1.81
N SER A 82 -19.04 2.06 3.11
CA SER A 82 -18.10 1.50 4.07
C SER A 82 -18.46 0.03 4.35
N PRO A 83 -17.48 -0.78 4.77
CA PRO A 83 -17.75 -2.14 5.23
C PRO A 83 -18.74 -2.17 6.40
N THR A 84 -19.63 -3.15 6.40
CA THR A 84 -20.58 -3.41 7.50
C THR A 84 -20.13 -4.61 8.31
N GLU A 85 -20.76 -4.83 9.48
CA GLU A 85 -20.50 -6.03 10.32
C GLU A 85 -20.72 -7.37 9.58
N LYS A 86 -21.39 -7.35 8.43
CA LYS A 86 -21.63 -8.54 7.59
C LYS A 86 -20.48 -8.83 6.62
N ASP A 87 -19.57 -7.88 6.39
CA ASP A 87 -18.44 -8.04 5.49
C ASP A 87 -17.26 -8.64 6.28
N THR A 88 -16.96 -9.93 6.08
CA THR A 88 -15.93 -10.65 6.86
C THR A 88 -14.51 -10.11 6.68
N ASP A 89 -14.28 -9.37 5.59
CA ASP A 89 -12.95 -8.92 5.14
C ASP A 89 -12.86 -7.37 5.11
N ASP A 90 -13.79 -6.70 5.80
CA ASP A 90 -13.98 -5.24 5.74
C ASP A 90 -14.01 -4.70 4.30
N ALA A 91 -14.84 -5.31 3.45
CA ALA A 91 -14.93 -4.96 2.03
C ALA A 91 -15.67 -3.64 1.81
N ALA A 92 -14.98 -2.62 1.32
CA ALA A 92 -15.55 -1.31 1.01
C ALA A 92 -15.95 -1.21 -0.47
N THR A 93 -17.07 -0.54 -0.77
CA THR A 93 -17.45 -0.26 -2.17
C THR A 93 -16.73 1.00 -2.64
N MET A 94 -15.90 0.86 -3.67
CA MET A 94 -15.06 1.92 -4.22
C MET A 94 -15.43 2.17 -5.67
N GLN A 95 -15.71 3.41 -6.04
CA GLN A 95 -16.00 3.81 -7.42
C GLN A 95 -14.90 4.72 -7.96
N ARG A 96 -14.29 4.33 -9.09
CA ARG A 96 -13.31 5.14 -9.78
C ARG A 96 -13.98 6.37 -10.37
N ILE A 97 -13.42 7.55 -10.08
CA ILE A 97 -14.02 8.83 -10.46
C ILE A 97 -13.97 9.07 -11.97
N SER A 98 -12.94 8.57 -12.65
CA SER A 98 -12.71 8.87 -14.07
C SER A 98 -13.76 8.28 -15.01
N ASP A 99 -14.32 7.12 -14.66
CA ASP A 99 -15.18 6.35 -15.57
C ASP A 99 -16.31 5.57 -14.86
N GLY A 100 -16.47 5.76 -13.55
CA GLY A 100 -17.54 5.12 -12.78
C GLY A 100 -17.34 3.61 -12.52
N TRP A 101 -16.16 3.05 -12.79
CA TRP A 101 -15.85 1.65 -12.49
C TRP A 101 -15.92 1.39 -10.97
N THR A 102 -16.82 0.52 -10.55
CA THR A 102 -17.09 0.22 -9.14
C THR A 102 -16.61 -1.18 -8.78
N VAL A 103 -16.00 -1.33 -7.61
CA VAL A 103 -15.52 -2.61 -7.07
C VAL A 103 -15.80 -2.72 -5.57
N LYS A 104 -15.83 -3.94 -5.04
CA LYS A 104 -15.63 -4.19 -3.61
C LYS A 104 -14.14 -4.40 -3.33
N ALA A 105 -13.50 -3.47 -2.62
CA ALA A 105 -12.10 -3.50 -2.25
C ALA A 105 -11.91 -4.13 -0.86
N HIS A 106 -11.09 -5.18 -0.76
CA HIS A 106 -10.89 -5.96 0.48
C HIS A 106 -9.57 -5.58 1.16
N ASN A 107 -9.59 -5.46 2.49
CA ASN A 107 -8.44 -5.07 3.31
C ASN A 107 -7.74 -3.80 2.81
N VAL A 108 -8.36 -2.63 2.97
CA VAL A 108 -7.77 -1.35 2.53
C VAL A 108 -6.68 -0.89 3.49
N TYR A 109 -5.50 -0.55 2.96
CA TYR A 109 -4.36 -0.02 3.68
C TYR A 109 -4.09 1.42 3.27
N LEU A 110 -3.84 2.28 4.26
CA LEU A 110 -3.36 3.65 4.10
C LEU A 110 -1.85 3.67 4.30
N TYR A 111 -1.15 4.25 3.33
CA TYR A 111 0.27 4.47 3.35
C TYR A 111 0.63 5.83 3.97
N PRO A 112 1.87 6.01 4.45
CA PRO A 112 2.32 7.27 5.03
C PRO A 112 2.24 8.48 4.09
N ASP A 113 2.32 8.25 2.78
CA ASP A 113 2.16 9.29 1.74
C ASP A 113 0.69 9.68 1.50
N GLY A 114 -0.26 9.05 2.20
CA GLY A 114 -1.70 9.30 2.07
C GLY A 114 -2.38 8.48 0.98
N SER A 115 -1.63 7.73 0.17
CA SER A 115 -2.19 6.83 -0.83
C SER A 115 -2.78 5.57 -0.18
N ILE A 116 -3.70 4.92 -0.86
CA ILE A 116 -4.27 3.64 -0.45
C ILE A 116 -3.93 2.51 -1.40
N GLU A 117 -4.07 1.29 -0.90
CA GLU A 117 -4.09 0.05 -1.69
C GLU A 117 -5.01 -0.95 -0.99
N TRP A 118 -5.48 -1.95 -1.73
CA TRP A 118 -6.26 -3.05 -1.19
C TRP A 118 -5.67 -4.38 -1.66
N ASP A 119 -5.88 -5.45 -0.90
CA ASP A 119 -5.28 -6.76 -1.21
C ASP A 119 -5.81 -7.33 -2.53
N PHE A 120 -7.13 -7.29 -2.71
CA PHE A 120 -7.82 -7.73 -3.92
C PHE A 120 -9.18 -7.04 -4.00
N HIS A 121 -9.84 -7.16 -5.16
CA HIS A 121 -11.18 -6.65 -5.34
C HIS A 121 -12.11 -7.71 -5.96
N THR A 122 -13.40 -7.61 -5.63
CA THR A 122 -14.47 -8.44 -6.22
C THR A 122 -15.57 -7.55 -6.79
N ASP A 123 -16.53 -8.16 -7.49
CA ASP A 123 -17.76 -7.48 -7.93
C ASP A 123 -17.51 -6.22 -8.79
N GLY A 124 -16.52 -6.31 -9.69
CA GLY A 124 -16.15 -5.23 -10.59
C GLY A 124 -17.20 -5.00 -11.67
N ARG A 125 -17.75 -3.79 -11.75
CA ARG A 125 -18.77 -3.39 -12.72
C ARG A 125 -18.76 -1.91 -13.03
N TRP A 126 -19.17 -1.53 -14.23
CA TRP A 126 -19.65 -0.16 -14.48
C TRP A 126 -21.10 -0.07 -13.99
N ALA A 127 -21.50 1.11 -13.53
CA ALA A 127 -22.92 1.39 -13.38
C ALA A 127 -23.59 1.25 -14.76
N VAL A 128 -24.65 0.45 -14.84
CA VAL A 128 -25.54 0.37 -16.01
C VAL A 128 -26.54 1.52 -15.99
#